data_AF-A0A6V7XV49-F1
#
_entry.id   AF-A0A6V7XV49-F1
#
_cell.length_a   1.000
_cell.length_b   1.000
_cell.length_c   1.000
_cell.angle_alpha   90.00
_cell.angle_beta   90.00
_cell.angle_gamma   90.00
#
_symmetry.space_group_name_H-M   'P 1'
#
loop_
_entity.id
_entity.type
_entity.pdbx_description
1 polymer ?
#
loop_
_entity_poly.entity_id
_entity_poly.type
_entity_poly.pdbx_seq_one_letter_code
_entity_poly.pdbx_strand_id
1 'polypeptide(L)'
;MVIAAVNRLYVLDLNILTLAHEAVTGPALDSPFCNSELTSCIGSRDTIVDTDNWNKLLLPLIDKNINSTKLDINALLVCGSVRQGECQLRNFPTLERLREHRSLSGNWQHVPVVANSPLASTAAILVGDRLFVATGTSSEIPTGNPYREAFPAVTTRLLSDGLQTVNAGSLDGEAAVHIRVEYRRHMQLNYLYAFRDQHFIYWLAVQPRSPNTGAALITRLIRVCLEDDRYTSYSELELQCRSAEDNTLFAVARAGTFYSNKRELWAIFTDYEGQRSAIYVEGGQTILD
;
A
#
# COMPACT_ATOMS: atom_id res chain seq x y z
N MET A 1 -17.23 4.26 12.85
CA MET A 1 -15.79 4.29 12.58
C MET A 1 -15.28 2.86 12.48
N VAL A 2 -14.33 2.57 11.60
CA VAL A 2 -13.66 1.27 11.55
C VAL A 2 -12.21 1.46 11.96
N ILE A 3 -11.73 0.60 12.86
CA ILE A 3 -10.35 0.58 13.33
C ILE A 3 -9.77 -0.80 13.06
N ALA A 4 -8.58 -0.84 12.49
CA ALA A 4 -7.81 -2.07 12.39
C ALA A 4 -6.62 -2.02 13.35
N ALA A 5 -6.42 -3.10 14.08
CA ALA A 5 -5.32 -3.29 15.01
C ALA A 5 -4.58 -4.60 14.67
N VAL A 6 -3.52 -4.89 15.41
CA VAL A 6 -2.87 -6.20 15.32
C VAL A 6 -3.88 -7.27 15.75
N ASN A 7 -4.06 -8.29 14.91
CA ASN A 7 -4.94 -9.44 15.12
C ASN A 7 -6.44 -9.14 15.24
N ARG A 8 -6.89 -7.88 15.09
CA ARG A 8 -8.28 -7.50 15.37
C ARG A 8 -8.77 -6.38 14.46
N LEU A 9 -10.08 -6.38 14.22
CA LEU A 9 -10.84 -5.30 13.59
C LEU A 9 -11.98 -4.90 14.51
N TYR A 10 -12.28 -3.61 14.55
CA TYR A 10 -13.35 -3.05 15.36
C TYR A 10 -14.21 -2.10 14.53
N VAL A 11 -15.51 -2.14 14.76
CA VAL A 11 -16.44 -1.08 14.37
C VAL A 11 -16.90 -0.38 15.64
N LEU A 12 -16.67 0.92 15.70
CA LEU A 12 -17.12 1.77 16.80
C LEU A 12 -18.27 2.68 16.34
N ASP A 13 -19.21 2.95 17.23
CA ASP A 13 -20.16 4.06 17.06
C ASP A 13 -19.40 5.40 17.04
N LEU A 14 -19.75 6.31 16.14
CA LEU A 14 -19.01 7.58 15.98
C LEU A 14 -19.31 8.60 17.08
N ASN A 15 -20.50 8.57 17.67
CA ASN A 15 -20.95 9.57 18.64
C ASN A 15 -20.45 9.25 20.04
N ILE A 16 -20.54 7.98 20.43
CA ILE A 16 -20.22 7.53 21.79
C ILE A 16 -18.94 6.68 21.86
N LEU A 17 -18.31 6.37 20.73
CA LEU A 17 -17.06 5.57 20.64
C LEU A 17 -17.16 4.19 21.30
N THR A 18 -18.36 3.64 21.42
CA THR A 18 -18.58 2.30 21.96
C THR A 18 -18.39 1.24 20.87
N LEU A 19 -17.91 0.07 21.29
CA LEU A 19 -17.76 -1.08 20.41
C LEU A 19 -19.11 -1.57 19.91
N ALA A 20 -19.27 -1.64 18.59
CA ALA A 20 -20.45 -2.18 17.92
C ALA A 20 -20.19 -3.59 17.38
N HIS A 21 -19.08 -3.80 16.67
CA HIS A 21 -18.66 -5.10 16.14
C HIS A 21 -17.16 -5.31 16.30
N GLU A 22 -16.76 -6.57 16.41
CA GLU A 22 -15.37 -6.98 16.48
C GLU A 22 -15.16 -8.23 15.61
N ALA A 23 -13.99 -8.34 14.99
CA ALA A 23 -13.54 -9.58 14.36
C ALA A 23 -12.08 -9.87 14.70
N VAL A 24 -11.80 -11.14 15.00
CA VAL A 24 -10.43 -11.65 15.16
C VAL A 24 -9.85 -11.95 13.77
N THR A 25 -8.64 -11.44 13.51
CA THR A 25 -7.89 -11.62 12.26
C THR A 25 -6.56 -12.34 12.45
N GLY A 26 -6.16 -12.61 13.69
CA GLY A 26 -4.98 -13.40 14.04
C GLY A 26 -4.83 -13.64 15.55
N PRO A 27 -3.68 -14.16 16.01
CA PRO A 27 -2.57 -14.64 15.19
C PRO A 27 -3.02 -15.80 14.29
N ALA A 28 -2.27 -16.06 13.23
CA ALA A 28 -2.56 -17.15 12.31
C ALA A 28 -1.29 -17.97 12.07
N LEU A 29 -1.44 -19.28 11.87
CA LEU A 29 -0.37 -20.12 11.36
C LEU A 29 0.11 -19.55 10.03
N ASP A 30 1.40 -19.21 9.97
CA ASP A 30 2.03 -18.62 8.80
C ASP A 30 3.54 -18.87 8.80
N SER A 31 4.16 -18.75 7.62
CA SER A 31 5.61 -18.69 7.46
C SER A 31 5.93 -17.84 6.24
N PRO A 32 6.91 -16.92 6.33
CA PRO A 32 7.36 -16.16 5.17
C PRO A 32 7.94 -17.07 4.07
N PHE A 33 8.31 -18.32 4.40
CA PHE A 33 8.83 -19.30 3.44
C PHE A 33 7.76 -20.18 2.81
N CYS A 34 6.47 -19.85 2.98
CA CYS A 34 5.35 -20.54 2.34
C CYS A 34 4.54 -19.59 1.45
N ASN A 35 3.86 -20.12 0.44
CA ASN A 35 2.87 -19.32 -0.31
C ASN A 35 1.67 -18.92 0.58
N SER A 36 0.83 -18.01 0.11
CA SER A 36 -0.34 -17.50 0.86
C SER A 36 -1.29 -18.60 1.37
N GLU A 37 -1.43 -19.68 0.60
CA GLU A 37 -2.30 -20.81 0.95
C GLU A 37 -1.65 -21.81 1.93
N LEU A 38 -0.34 -21.68 2.20
CA LEU A 38 0.50 -22.66 2.90
C LEU A 38 0.51 -24.06 2.27
N THR A 39 0.15 -24.17 0.99
CA THR A 39 0.19 -25.42 0.22
C THR A 39 1.60 -25.76 -0.23
N SER A 40 2.43 -24.75 -0.45
CA SER A 40 3.83 -24.88 -0.86
C SER A 40 4.73 -24.09 0.07
N CYS A 41 5.79 -24.72 0.57
CA CYS A 41 6.78 -24.13 1.45
C CYS A 41 8.20 -24.50 1.04
N ILE A 42 9.15 -23.65 1.37
CA ILE A 42 10.58 -23.88 1.16
C ILE A 42 11.21 -24.27 2.48
N GLY A 43 11.96 -25.36 2.46
CA GLY A 43 12.55 -25.91 3.68
C GLY A 43 11.52 -26.63 4.56
N SER A 44 11.79 -26.67 5.86
CA SER A 44 10.93 -27.40 6.81
C SER A 44 9.61 -26.68 7.07
N ARG A 45 8.54 -27.48 7.22
CA ARG A 45 7.24 -27.00 7.69
C ARG A 45 7.23 -26.57 9.15
N ASP A 46 8.28 -26.89 9.91
CA ASP A 46 8.46 -26.40 11.29
C ASP A 46 8.64 -24.88 11.36
N THR A 47 8.83 -24.21 10.21
CA THR A 47 8.84 -22.75 10.12
C THR A 47 7.45 -22.12 10.21
N ILE A 48 6.37 -22.92 10.11
CA ILE A 48 4.99 -22.45 10.25
C ILE A 48 4.67 -22.30 11.73
N VAL A 49 4.42 -21.07 12.16
CA VAL A 49 4.16 -20.71 13.56
C VAL A 49 3.01 -19.71 13.66
N ASP A 50 2.43 -19.57 14.85
CA ASP A 50 1.47 -18.50 15.12
C ASP A 50 2.16 -17.14 14.94
N THR A 51 1.68 -16.41 13.94
CA THR A 51 2.24 -15.12 13.53
C THR A 51 1.17 -14.05 13.65
N ASP A 52 1.54 -12.90 14.24
CA ASP A 52 0.65 -11.76 14.36
C ASP A 52 0.27 -11.19 12.99
N ASN A 53 -1.02 -10.89 12.84
CA ASN A 53 -1.57 -10.27 11.65
C ASN A 53 -1.65 -8.75 11.82
N TRP A 54 -0.70 -8.04 11.22
CA TRP A 54 -0.65 -6.59 11.18
C TRP A 54 -1.50 -6.09 10.02
N ASN A 55 -2.51 -5.27 10.30
CA ASN A 55 -3.27 -4.64 9.22
C ASN A 55 -2.38 -3.68 8.43
N LYS A 56 -2.39 -3.82 7.10
CA LYS A 56 -1.60 -2.98 6.17
C LYS A 56 -2.48 -2.12 5.26
N LEU A 57 -3.72 -2.53 5.09
CA LEU A 57 -4.70 -1.80 4.29
C LEU A 57 -6.10 -2.02 4.85
N LEU A 58 -6.86 -0.94 4.94
CA LEU A 58 -8.27 -0.92 5.31
C LEU A 58 -8.98 0.09 4.41
N LEU A 59 -9.73 -0.39 3.41
CA LEU A 59 -10.44 0.45 2.47
C LEU A 59 -11.95 0.15 2.47
N PRO A 60 -12.81 1.15 2.72
CA PRO A 60 -14.25 0.97 2.56
C PRO A 60 -14.61 0.87 1.07
N LEU A 61 -15.39 -0.15 0.74
CA LEU A 61 -15.99 -0.38 -0.57
C LEU A 61 -17.48 -0.06 -0.54
N ILE A 62 -17.87 1.05 0.10
CA ILE A 62 -19.27 1.41 0.33
C ILE A 62 -19.75 2.33 -0.78
N ASP A 63 -20.85 1.96 -1.45
CA ASP A 63 -21.55 2.76 -2.47
C ASP A 63 -20.59 3.41 -3.49
N LYS A 64 -19.87 2.57 -4.26
CA LYS A 64 -18.93 3.03 -5.28
C LYS A 64 -19.51 2.79 -6.67
N ASN A 65 -19.47 3.83 -7.50
CA ASN A 65 -19.64 3.68 -8.94
C ASN A 65 -18.39 3.00 -9.50
N ILE A 66 -18.56 1.78 -10.02
CA ILE A 66 -17.51 1.04 -10.71
C ILE A 66 -17.92 0.92 -12.18
N ASN A 67 -17.12 1.47 -13.09
CA ASN A 67 -17.36 1.41 -14.54
C ASN A 67 -18.79 1.85 -14.93
N SER A 68 -19.24 3.00 -14.42
CA SER A 68 -20.58 3.56 -14.65
C SER A 68 -21.76 2.67 -14.20
N THR A 69 -21.47 1.62 -13.42
CA THR A 69 -22.45 0.76 -12.77
C THR A 69 -22.38 1.01 -11.28
N LYS A 70 -23.50 1.39 -10.66
CA LYS A 70 -23.57 1.56 -9.21
C LYS A 70 -23.37 0.18 -8.58
N LEU A 71 -22.23 -0.01 -7.91
CA LEU A 71 -21.96 -1.24 -7.19
C LEU A 71 -22.34 -1.01 -5.73
N ASP A 72 -23.53 -1.48 -5.35
CA ASP A 72 -23.97 -1.53 -3.95
C ASP A 72 -23.18 -2.62 -3.20
N ILE A 73 -21.86 -2.43 -3.09
CA ILE A 73 -21.02 -3.18 -2.17
C ILE A 73 -21.15 -2.50 -0.80
N ASN A 74 -21.39 -3.29 0.23
CA ASN A 74 -21.34 -2.85 1.61
C ASN A 74 -20.30 -3.69 2.37
N ALA A 75 -19.04 -3.47 2.00
CA ALA A 75 -17.92 -4.28 2.46
C ALA A 75 -16.66 -3.42 2.69
N LEU A 76 -15.69 -4.04 3.35
CA LEU A 76 -14.35 -3.53 3.60
C LEU A 76 -13.35 -4.44 2.88
N LEU A 77 -12.41 -3.84 2.17
CA LEU A 77 -11.18 -4.51 1.76
C LEU A 77 -10.16 -4.40 2.90
N VAL A 78 -9.79 -5.54 3.47
CA VAL A 78 -8.85 -5.61 4.60
C VAL A 78 -7.67 -6.48 4.23
N CYS A 79 -6.46 -5.93 4.29
CA CYS A 79 -5.23 -6.67 4.00
C CYS A 79 -4.33 -6.74 5.22
N GLY A 80 -3.80 -7.94 5.46
CA GLY A 80 -2.95 -8.26 6.61
C GLY A 80 -1.51 -8.53 6.19
N SER A 81 -0.60 -8.62 7.16
CA SER A 81 0.80 -8.99 6.89
C SER A 81 0.98 -10.50 6.67
N VAL A 82 0.12 -11.32 7.27
CA VAL A 82 0.20 -12.78 7.15
C VAL A 82 -0.17 -13.25 5.75
N ARG A 83 0.14 -14.52 5.44
CA ARG A 83 -0.19 -15.17 4.15
C ARG A 83 0.35 -14.37 2.98
N GLN A 84 1.62 -13.99 3.07
CA GLN A 84 2.33 -13.20 2.06
C GLN A 84 1.69 -11.83 1.76
N GLY A 85 0.87 -11.28 2.65
CA GLY A 85 0.25 -9.97 2.42
C GLY A 85 -1.08 -10.05 1.65
N GLU A 86 -1.92 -11.03 1.97
CA GLU A 86 -3.21 -11.24 1.31
C GLU A 86 -4.28 -10.23 1.78
N CYS A 87 -5.23 -9.94 0.89
CA CYS A 87 -6.43 -9.16 1.17
C CYS A 87 -7.69 -10.02 1.27
N GLN A 88 -8.63 -9.59 2.11
CA GLN A 88 -9.92 -10.23 2.34
C GLN A 88 -11.03 -9.20 2.21
N LEU A 89 -12.18 -9.61 1.66
CA LEU A 89 -13.42 -8.88 1.83
C LEU A 89 -14.07 -9.21 3.16
N ARG A 90 -14.59 -8.17 3.82
CA ARG A 90 -15.40 -8.30 5.03
C ARG A 90 -16.68 -7.50 4.92
N ASN A 91 -17.80 -8.09 5.32
CA ASN A 91 -19.08 -7.40 5.35
C ASN A 91 -19.01 -6.20 6.31
N PHE A 92 -19.66 -5.09 5.95
CA PHE A 92 -19.84 -3.97 6.85
C PHE A 92 -21.31 -3.87 7.29
N PRO A 93 -21.63 -3.69 8.59
CA PRO A 93 -20.71 -3.48 9.71
C PRO A 93 -20.27 -4.77 10.43
N THR A 94 -20.77 -5.94 10.06
CA THR A 94 -20.60 -7.18 10.85
C THR A 94 -19.17 -7.73 10.92
N LEU A 95 -18.29 -7.30 10.01
CA LEU A 95 -16.89 -7.75 9.85
C LEU A 95 -16.72 -9.23 9.46
N GLU A 96 -17.80 -9.92 9.11
CA GLU A 96 -17.78 -11.31 8.63
C GLU A 96 -16.99 -11.42 7.32
N ARG A 97 -16.11 -12.42 7.22
CA ARG A 97 -15.32 -12.66 6.00
C ARG A 97 -16.24 -13.11 4.87
N LEU A 98 -16.22 -12.39 3.76
CA LEU A 98 -16.92 -12.75 2.55
C LEU A 98 -16.00 -13.64 1.69
N ARG A 99 -16.53 -14.77 1.21
CA ARG A 99 -15.81 -15.66 0.28
C ARG A 99 -16.04 -15.27 -1.17
N GLU A 100 -17.21 -14.72 -1.45
CA GLU A 100 -17.66 -14.27 -2.75
C GLU A 100 -18.51 -13.01 -2.59
N HIS A 101 -18.61 -12.22 -3.66
CA HIS A 101 -19.52 -11.09 -3.71
C HIS A 101 -20.11 -11.03 -5.12
N ARG A 102 -21.45 -11.00 -5.25
CA ARG A 102 -22.17 -11.04 -6.55
C ARG A 102 -21.65 -10.06 -7.60
N SER A 103 -21.16 -8.92 -7.13
CA SER A 103 -20.70 -7.80 -7.94
C SER A 103 -19.22 -7.91 -8.35
N LEU A 104 -18.52 -8.95 -7.90
CA LEU A 104 -17.12 -9.19 -8.16
C LEU A 104 -17.00 -10.61 -8.70
N SER A 105 -16.61 -10.72 -9.96
CA SER A 105 -16.58 -11.99 -10.68
C SER A 105 -15.36 -12.86 -10.32
N GLY A 106 -14.35 -12.28 -9.69
CA GLY A 106 -13.17 -13.00 -9.24
C GLY A 106 -13.49 -13.97 -8.10
N ASN A 107 -13.08 -15.23 -8.25
CA ASN A 107 -12.72 -16.03 -7.09
C ASN A 107 -11.65 -15.23 -6.35
N TRP A 108 -11.91 -14.81 -5.11
CA TRP A 108 -10.94 -14.09 -4.29
C TRP A 108 -9.75 -15.01 -4.04
N GLN A 109 -8.79 -14.95 -4.96
CA GLN A 109 -7.60 -15.78 -4.94
C GLN A 109 -6.68 -15.31 -3.83
N HIS A 110 -5.94 -16.25 -3.25
CA HIS A 110 -4.95 -16.02 -2.20
C HIS A 110 -3.70 -15.29 -2.77
N VAL A 111 -3.89 -14.12 -3.34
CA VAL A 111 -2.87 -13.33 -4.04
C VAL A 111 -2.18 -12.39 -3.06
N PRO A 112 -0.83 -12.37 -3.02
CA PRO A 112 -0.07 -11.34 -2.32
C PRO A 112 -0.35 -9.93 -2.88
N VAL A 113 -0.76 -8.99 -2.04
CA VAL A 113 -1.11 -7.60 -2.44
C VAL A 113 -0.37 -6.53 -1.63
N VAL A 114 -0.14 -6.76 -0.33
CA VAL A 114 0.47 -5.78 0.58
C VAL A 114 1.82 -6.24 1.15
N ALA A 115 2.49 -5.37 1.90
CA ALA A 115 3.69 -5.73 2.64
C ALA A 115 3.43 -6.85 3.66
N ASN A 116 4.23 -7.93 3.67
CA ASN A 116 4.10 -9.03 4.64
C ASN A 116 4.96 -8.86 5.91
N SER A 117 5.45 -7.66 6.16
CA SER A 117 6.25 -7.32 7.34
C SER A 117 5.52 -6.26 8.17
N PRO A 118 5.63 -6.31 9.51
CA PRO A 118 5.10 -5.26 10.38
C PRO A 118 5.69 -3.89 10.04
N LEU A 119 6.98 -3.82 9.71
CA LEU A 119 7.72 -2.58 9.50
C LEU A 119 7.66 -2.03 8.07
N ALA A 120 7.44 -2.89 7.06
CA ALA A 120 7.33 -2.44 5.68
C ALA A 120 5.99 -1.75 5.43
N SER A 121 5.98 -0.56 4.82
CA SER A 121 4.75 0.22 4.61
C SER A 121 3.93 -0.29 3.43
N THR A 122 2.68 0.16 3.37
CA THR A 122 1.80 -0.02 2.22
C THR A 122 0.94 1.22 2.11
N ALA A 123 0.88 1.83 0.92
CA ALA A 123 0.02 2.95 0.64
C ALA A 123 -0.78 2.65 -0.62
N ALA A 124 -2.11 2.76 -0.53
CA ALA A 124 -2.98 2.43 -1.64
C ALA A 124 -4.20 3.34 -1.70
N ILE A 125 -4.74 3.48 -2.91
CA ILE A 125 -6.00 4.16 -3.18
C ILE A 125 -6.82 3.33 -4.17
N LEU A 126 -8.13 3.29 -3.96
CA LEU A 126 -9.06 2.63 -4.86
C LEU A 126 -9.82 3.66 -5.69
N VAL A 127 -9.69 3.59 -7.02
CA VAL A 127 -10.40 4.44 -7.98
C VAL A 127 -11.20 3.56 -8.93
N GLY A 128 -12.52 3.58 -8.81
CA GLY A 128 -13.39 2.61 -9.50
C GLY A 128 -13.06 1.18 -9.08
N ASP A 129 -12.77 0.33 -10.06
CA ASP A 129 -12.34 -1.07 -9.86
C ASP A 129 -10.83 -1.24 -9.60
N ARG A 130 -10.06 -0.17 -9.77
CA ARG A 130 -8.60 -0.22 -9.81
C ARG A 130 -8.01 0.14 -8.45
N LEU A 131 -7.35 -0.82 -7.84
CA LEU A 131 -6.52 -0.64 -6.65
C LEU A 131 -5.10 -0.30 -7.06
N PHE A 132 -4.72 0.95 -6.85
CA PHE A 132 -3.35 1.41 -7.02
C PHE A 132 -2.63 1.24 -5.68
N VAL A 133 -1.63 0.36 -5.64
CA VAL A 133 -0.94 -0.02 -4.40
C VAL A 133 0.56 0.13 -4.57
N ALA A 134 1.19 0.72 -3.56
CA ALA A 134 2.64 0.75 -3.40
C ALA A 134 3.02 0.08 -2.09
N THR A 135 4.04 -0.77 -2.15
CA THR A 135 4.47 -1.60 -1.00
C THR A 135 5.94 -1.38 -0.72
N GLY A 136 6.22 -1.02 0.52
CA GLY A 136 7.56 -0.83 1.00
C GLY A 136 8.35 -2.13 1.13
N THR A 137 9.64 -1.97 1.33
CA THR A 137 10.58 -3.06 1.60
C THR A 137 11.15 -2.88 3.01
N SER A 138 11.44 -3.98 3.70
CA SER A 138 12.10 -3.98 5.01
C SER A 138 13.27 -4.95 4.98
N SER A 139 14.35 -4.61 5.68
CA SER A 139 15.51 -5.49 5.88
C SER A 139 15.17 -6.74 6.71
N GLU A 140 14.04 -6.75 7.41
CA GLU A 140 13.55 -7.92 8.16
C GLU A 140 12.87 -8.97 7.27
N ILE A 141 12.55 -8.64 6.01
CA ILE A 141 12.03 -9.65 5.09
C ILE A 141 13.14 -10.68 4.88
N PRO A 142 12.93 -11.97 5.24
CA PRO A 142 13.99 -12.95 5.20
C PRO A 142 14.58 -13.07 3.79
N THR A 143 15.90 -13.04 3.72
CA THR A 143 16.62 -13.32 2.48
C THR A 143 16.26 -14.71 1.97
N GLY A 144 15.97 -14.84 0.67
CA GLY A 144 15.58 -16.13 0.08
C GLY A 144 14.11 -16.50 0.27
N ASN A 145 13.23 -15.53 0.52
CA ASN A 145 11.79 -15.70 0.32
C ASN A 145 11.46 -15.41 -1.17
N PRO A 146 11.33 -16.44 -2.04
CA PRO A 146 11.06 -16.22 -3.46
C PRO A 146 9.65 -15.71 -3.73
N TYR A 147 8.71 -15.87 -2.78
CA TYR A 147 7.36 -15.33 -2.92
C TYR A 147 7.35 -13.79 -2.88
N ARG A 148 8.44 -13.17 -2.42
CA ARG A 148 8.61 -11.71 -2.38
C ARG A 148 9.69 -11.19 -3.33
N GLU A 149 10.44 -12.09 -3.98
CA GLU A 149 11.49 -11.71 -4.93
C GLU A 149 10.96 -11.07 -6.21
N ALA A 150 9.78 -11.46 -6.70
CA ALA A 150 9.15 -10.83 -7.87
C ALA A 150 8.02 -9.86 -7.50
N PHE A 151 7.95 -9.45 -6.23
CA PHE A 151 6.85 -8.61 -5.76
C PHE A 151 7.03 -7.16 -6.26
N PRO A 152 5.99 -6.56 -6.87
CA PRO A 152 6.08 -5.20 -7.41
C PRO A 152 6.12 -4.16 -6.30
N ALA A 153 6.89 -3.10 -6.51
CA ALA A 153 6.97 -1.98 -5.57
C ALA A 153 5.79 -1.02 -5.70
N VAL A 154 5.30 -0.81 -6.93
CA VAL A 154 4.09 -0.05 -7.25
C VAL A 154 3.33 -0.84 -8.31
N THR A 155 2.02 -1.01 -8.16
CA THR A 155 1.20 -1.77 -9.13
C THR A 155 -0.28 -1.39 -9.10
N THR A 156 -0.96 -1.57 -10.24
CA THR A 156 -2.41 -1.49 -10.35
C THR A 156 -3.00 -2.89 -10.42
N ARG A 157 -4.02 -3.12 -9.58
CA ARG A 157 -4.75 -4.39 -9.47
C ARG A 157 -6.24 -4.17 -9.67
N LEU A 158 -6.96 -5.18 -10.15
CA LEU A 158 -8.41 -5.09 -10.36
C LEU A 158 -9.18 -5.83 -9.27
N LEU A 159 -10.14 -5.18 -8.62
CA LEU A 159 -11.02 -5.86 -7.67
C LEU A 159 -11.90 -6.90 -8.36
N SER A 160 -12.39 -6.59 -9.56
CA SER A 160 -13.23 -7.52 -10.35
C SER A 160 -12.51 -8.79 -10.76
N ASP A 161 -11.18 -8.76 -10.84
CA ASP A 161 -10.29 -9.88 -11.18
C ASP A 161 -9.47 -10.37 -9.97
N GLY A 162 -10.07 -10.36 -8.78
CA GLY A 162 -9.46 -10.98 -7.59
C GLY A 162 -8.13 -10.36 -7.16
N LEU A 163 -7.92 -9.07 -7.44
CA LEU A 163 -6.70 -8.31 -7.15
C LEU A 163 -5.45 -8.77 -7.93
N GLN A 164 -5.64 -9.41 -9.07
CA GLN A 164 -4.54 -9.64 -10.01
C GLN A 164 -3.98 -8.33 -10.55
N THR A 165 -2.67 -8.32 -10.81
CA THR A 165 -2.00 -7.21 -11.49
C THR A 165 -2.59 -7.04 -12.89
N VAL A 166 -2.91 -5.80 -13.28
CA VAL A 166 -3.40 -5.55 -14.64
C VAL A 166 -2.34 -5.98 -15.66
N ASN A 167 -2.76 -6.78 -16.65
CA ASN A 167 -1.90 -7.37 -17.68
C ASN A 167 -0.76 -8.25 -17.13
N ALA A 168 -0.95 -8.89 -15.97
CA ALA A 168 0.07 -9.78 -15.39
C ALA A 168 0.58 -10.82 -16.41
N GLY A 169 1.90 -10.90 -16.56
CA GLY A 169 2.54 -11.85 -17.48
C GLY A 169 2.47 -11.48 -18.98
N SER A 170 1.91 -10.32 -19.32
CA SER A 170 1.94 -9.80 -20.70
C SER A 170 3.36 -9.47 -21.13
N LEU A 171 3.72 -9.84 -22.37
CA LEU A 171 4.99 -9.47 -22.99
C LEU A 171 5.06 -7.97 -23.34
N ASP A 172 3.89 -7.33 -23.53
CA ASP A 172 3.79 -5.90 -23.86
C ASP A 172 3.95 -4.99 -22.63
N GLY A 173 4.06 -5.58 -21.44
CA GLY A 173 4.15 -4.89 -20.16
C GLY A 173 2.90 -5.09 -19.30
N GLU A 174 3.13 -5.08 -17.99
CA GLU A 174 2.10 -5.14 -16.96
C GLU A 174 2.07 -3.81 -16.17
N ALA A 175 0.99 -3.56 -15.45
CA ALA A 175 0.83 -2.35 -14.66
C ALA A 175 1.60 -2.44 -13.33
N ALA A 176 2.94 -2.53 -13.41
CA ALA A 176 3.81 -2.69 -12.26
C ALA A 176 5.21 -2.10 -12.46
N VAL A 177 5.77 -1.55 -11.38
CA VAL A 177 7.20 -1.23 -11.25
C VAL A 177 7.86 -2.24 -10.31
N HIS A 178 8.95 -2.84 -10.79
CA HIS A 178 9.76 -3.78 -10.02
C HIS A 178 11.12 -3.17 -9.73
N ILE A 179 11.59 -3.31 -8.48
CA ILE A 179 12.98 -3.01 -8.13
C ILE A 179 13.81 -4.20 -8.60
N ARG A 180 14.95 -3.96 -9.26
CA ARG A 180 15.84 -5.06 -9.64
C ARG A 180 16.36 -5.82 -8.41
N VAL A 181 16.52 -7.13 -8.53
CA VAL A 181 16.86 -8.04 -7.42
C VAL A 181 18.12 -7.59 -6.68
N GLU A 182 19.14 -7.14 -7.41
CA GLU A 182 20.42 -6.66 -6.89
C GLU A 182 20.29 -5.41 -5.98
N TYR A 183 19.24 -4.60 -6.17
CA TYR A 183 19.04 -3.35 -5.43
C TYR A 183 18.03 -3.48 -4.30
N ARG A 184 17.18 -4.51 -4.27
CA ARG A 184 16.09 -4.65 -3.29
C ARG A 184 16.53 -4.59 -1.82
N ARG A 185 17.73 -5.10 -1.51
CA ARG A 185 18.26 -5.06 -0.13
C ARG A 185 18.66 -3.66 0.34
N HIS A 186 19.13 -2.84 -0.59
CA HIS A 186 19.64 -1.50 -0.30
C HIS A 186 18.57 -0.43 -0.51
N MET A 187 17.60 -0.68 -1.38
CA MET A 187 16.45 0.19 -1.65
C MET A 187 15.31 -0.10 -0.67
N GLN A 188 15.42 0.44 0.54
CA GLN A 188 14.33 0.45 1.52
C GLN A 188 13.31 1.53 1.13
N LEU A 189 12.17 1.10 0.58
CA LEU A 189 11.12 2.01 0.17
C LEU A 189 10.10 2.16 1.29
N ASN A 190 9.74 3.40 1.60
CA ASN A 190 8.69 3.71 2.55
C ASN A 190 7.63 4.61 1.90
N TYR A 191 6.45 4.07 1.62
CA TYR A 191 5.32 4.81 1.06
C TYR A 191 4.42 5.33 2.18
N LEU A 192 4.27 6.64 2.26
CA LEU A 192 3.57 7.33 3.36
C LEU A 192 2.10 7.59 3.06
N TYR A 193 1.80 7.96 1.82
CA TYR A 193 0.47 8.43 1.45
C TYR A 193 0.23 8.24 -0.05
N ALA A 194 -1.01 7.92 -0.42
CA ALA A 194 -1.44 7.79 -1.81
C ALA A 194 -2.66 8.68 -2.04
N PHE A 195 -2.69 9.39 -3.17
CA PHE A 195 -3.82 10.25 -3.53
C PHE A 195 -4.01 10.33 -5.03
N ARG A 196 -5.19 10.81 -5.43
CA ARG A 196 -5.52 11.11 -6.81
C ARG A 196 -5.58 12.62 -6.99
N ASP A 197 -4.97 13.11 -8.05
CA ASP A 197 -5.27 14.43 -8.61
C ASP A 197 -5.50 14.28 -10.12
N GLN A 198 -6.65 14.79 -10.57
CA GLN A 198 -7.08 14.69 -11.98
C GLN A 198 -6.97 13.27 -12.57
N HIS A 199 -6.05 13.07 -13.53
CA HIS A 199 -5.82 11.85 -14.31
C HIS A 199 -4.65 11.00 -13.79
N PHE A 200 -4.06 11.37 -12.66
CA PHE A 200 -2.89 10.72 -12.09
C PHE A 200 -3.15 10.20 -10.67
N ILE A 201 -2.45 9.12 -10.34
CA ILE A 201 -2.26 8.66 -8.97
C ILE A 201 -0.87 9.04 -8.52
N TYR A 202 -0.76 9.50 -7.29
CA TYR A 202 0.47 9.92 -6.66
C TYR A 202 0.75 9.12 -5.40
N TRP A 203 2.04 8.88 -5.14
CA TRP A 203 2.52 8.38 -3.85
C TRP A 203 3.60 9.29 -3.30
N LEU A 204 3.47 9.67 -2.03
CA LEU A 204 4.54 10.27 -1.26
C LEU A 204 5.41 9.16 -0.69
N ALA A 205 6.68 9.11 -1.10
CA ALA A 205 7.61 8.05 -0.72
C ALA A 205 8.90 8.61 -0.14
N VAL A 206 9.49 7.89 0.81
CA VAL A 206 10.85 8.12 1.30
C VAL A 206 11.69 6.92 0.91
N GLN A 207 12.82 7.17 0.28
CA GLN A 207 13.71 6.13 -0.20
C GLN A 207 15.17 6.62 -0.25
N PRO A 208 16.15 5.72 -0.26
CA PRO A 208 17.53 6.06 -0.54
C PRO A 208 17.67 6.78 -1.88
N ARG A 209 18.51 7.82 -1.94
CA ARG A 209 18.77 8.57 -3.18
C ARG A 209 19.30 7.70 -4.31
N SER A 210 20.11 6.70 -3.96
CA SER A 210 20.68 5.71 -4.86
C SER A 210 20.73 4.35 -4.16
N PRO A 211 20.90 3.23 -4.89
CA PRO A 211 21.02 1.90 -4.29
C PRO A 211 22.37 1.67 -3.57
N ASN A 212 23.21 2.69 -3.45
CA ASN A 212 24.49 2.58 -2.77
C ASN A 212 24.29 2.49 -1.26
N THR A 213 25.08 1.65 -0.60
CA THR A 213 25.10 1.57 0.86
C THR A 213 25.41 2.92 1.48
N GLY A 214 24.59 3.35 2.45
CA GLY A 214 24.75 4.64 3.12
C GLY A 214 24.24 5.85 2.32
N ALA A 215 23.56 5.64 1.19
CA ALA A 215 22.90 6.74 0.49
C ALA A 215 21.89 7.46 1.39
N ALA A 216 21.90 8.78 1.36
CA ALA A 216 20.97 9.60 2.14
C ALA A 216 19.52 9.33 1.71
N LEU A 217 18.61 9.35 2.68
CA LEU A 217 17.17 9.27 2.41
C LEU A 217 16.68 10.58 1.79
N ILE A 218 15.83 10.45 0.79
CA ILE A 218 15.14 11.58 0.16
C ILE A 218 13.66 11.26 0.04
N THR A 219 12.87 12.32 -0.05
CA THR A 219 11.45 12.23 -0.32
C THR A 219 11.20 12.39 -1.81
N ARG A 220 10.41 11.49 -2.39
CA ARG A 220 9.94 11.59 -3.78
C ARG A 220 8.42 11.57 -3.86
N LEU A 221 7.90 12.30 -4.83
CA LEU A 221 6.53 12.18 -5.31
C LEU A 221 6.54 11.31 -6.56
N ILE A 222 5.93 10.14 -6.47
CA ILE A 222 5.83 9.17 -7.56
C ILE A 222 4.47 9.35 -8.22
N ARG A 223 4.37 9.28 -9.55
CA ARG A 223 3.09 9.38 -10.26
C ARG A 223 2.94 8.36 -11.40
N VAL A 224 1.69 7.99 -11.69
CA VAL A 224 1.28 7.18 -12.85
C VAL A 224 -0.10 7.62 -13.34
N CYS A 225 -0.36 7.55 -14.65
CA CYS A 225 -1.68 7.80 -15.23
C CYS A 225 -2.70 6.74 -14.78
N LEU A 226 -3.97 7.15 -14.59
CA LEU A 226 -5.07 6.26 -14.20
C LEU A 226 -5.33 5.11 -15.19
N GLU A 227 -5.18 5.41 -16.48
CA GLU A 227 -5.51 4.50 -17.60
C GLU A 227 -4.28 3.78 -18.17
N ASP A 228 -3.13 3.90 -17.52
CA ASP A 228 -1.89 3.29 -17.98
C ASP A 228 -1.71 1.88 -17.42
N ASP A 229 -1.98 0.91 -18.28
CA ASP A 229 -1.92 -0.52 -17.97
C ASP A 229 -0.55 -1.16 -18.23
N ARG A 230 0.45 -0.34 -18.56
CA ARG A 230 1.85 -0.77 -18.82
C ARG A 230 2.87 0.05 -18.04
N TYR A 231 2.40 1.01 -17.25
CA TYR A 231 3.23 1.91 -16.43
C TYR A 231 4.29 2.69 -17.22
N THR A 232 4.01 2.98 -18.49
CA THR A 232 4.86 3.82 -19.36
C THR A 232 4.94 5.28 -18.87
N SER A 233 3.90 5.75 -18.17
CA SER A 233 3.78 7.08 -17.58
C SER A 233 4.41 7.22 -16.19
N TYR A 234 4.97 6.13 -15.64
CA TYR A 234 5.59 6.14 -14.33
C TYR A 234 6.73 7.16 -14.27
N SER A 235 6.71 8.01 -13.25
CA SER A 235 7.77 9.00 -13.03
C SER A 235 7.91 9.34 -11.54
N GLU A 236 9.10 9.77 -11.14
CA GLU A 236 9.40 10.18 -9.77
C GLU A 236 10.04 11.57 -9.76
N LEU A 237 9.59 12.43 -8.84
CA LEU A 237 10.15 13.76 -8.60
C LEU A 237 10.68 13.87 -7.17
N GLU A 238 11.91 14.34 -6.98
CA GLU A 238 12.43 14.63 -5.63
C GLU A 238 11.79 15.89 -5.07
N LEU A 239 11.26 15.80 -3.84
CA LEU A 239 10.73 16.95 -3.09
C LEU A 239 11.79 17.44 -2.11
N GLN A 240 12.06 18.75 -2.12
CA GLN A 240 13.02 19.38 -1.21
C GLN A 240 12.32 20.42 -0.33
N CYS A 241 12.14 20.09 0.95
CA CYS A 241 11.68 21.06 1.94
C CYS A 241 12.90 21.79 2.52
N ARG A 242 13.02 23.10 2.24
CA ARG A 242 14.11 23.94 2.73
C ARG A 242 13.58 25.11 3.54
N SER A 243 14.23 25.39 4.66
CA SER A 243 13.94 26.59 5.46
C SER A 243 14.33 27.85 4.70
N ALA A 244 13.44 28.85 4.70
CA ALA A 244 13.71 30.14 4.08
C ALA A 244 14.73 30.98 4.87
N GLU A 245 14.90 30.73 6.17
CA GLU A 245 15.74 31.53 7.05
C GLU A 245 17.23 31.16 6.94
N ASP A 246 17.53 29.87 6.94
CA ASP A 246 18.89 29.33 7.04
C ASP A 246 19.23 28.29 5.95
N ASN A 247 18.32 28.05 5.01
CA ASN A 247 18.47 27.05 3.95
C ASN A 247 18.70 25.61 4.46
N THR A 248 18.34 25.32 5.71
CA THR A 248 18.36 23.96 6.25
C THR A 248 17.45 23.06 5.42
N LEU A 249 17.97 21.89 5.02
CA LEU A 249 17.21 20.85 4.30
C LEU A 249 16.52 19.90 5.27
N PHE A 250 15.20 19.78 5.14
CA PHE A 250 14.38 18.74 5.74
C PHE A 250 14.09 17.70 4.66
N ALA A 251 14.89 16.64 4.60
CA ALA A 251 14.88 15.70 3.48
C ALA A 251 13.82 14.58 3.61
N VAL A 252 13.38 14.29 4.85
CA VAL A 252 12.64 13.07 5.18
C VAL A 252 11.20 13.39 5.55
N ALA A 253 10.25 13.11 4.65
CA ALA A 253 8.84 13.20 4.98
C ALA A 253 8.44 12.17 6.04
N ARG A 254 7.50 12.54 6.91
CA ARG A 254 6.94 11.67 7.98
C ARG A 254 5.46 11.40 7.80
N ALA A 255 4.75 12.37 7.24
CA ALA A 255 3.33 12.28 6.92
C ALA A 255 3.01 13.21 5.77
N GLY A 256 1.94 12.91 5.04
CA GLY A 256 1.42 13.76 3.98
C GLY A 256 -0.10 13.65 3.87
N THR A 257 -0.71 14.69 3.33
CA THR A 257 -2.12 14.72 2.96
C THR A 257 -2.30 15.62 1.74
N PHE A 258 -3.32 15.33 0.94
CA PHE A 258 -3.65 16.11 -0.24
C PHE A 258 -5.02 16.75 -0.08
N TYR A 259 -5.07 18.07 -0.20
CA TYR A 259 -6.28 18.84 -0.08
C TYR A 259 -6.87 19.11 -1.46
N SER A 260 -7.74 18.21 -1.91
CA SER A 260 -8.30 18.19 -3.28
C SER A 260 -8.97 19.51 -3.68
N ASN A 261 -9.69 20.17 -2.77
CA ASN A 261 -10.39 21.43 -3.07
C ASN A 261 -9.46 22.57 -3.49
N LYS A 262 -8.23 22.61 -2.96
CA LYS A 262 -7.21 23.61 -3.34
C LYS A 262 -6.13 23.03 -4.26
N ARG A 263 -6.20 21.73 -4.54
CA ARG A 263 -5.12 20.95 -5.18
C ARG A 263 -3.77 21.17 -4.48
N GLU A 264 -3.71 21.08 -3.16
CA GLU A 264 -2.47 21.32 -2.40
C GLU A 264 -1.95 20.04 -1.74
N LEU A 265 -0.66 19.75 -1.91
CA LEU A 265 0.04 18.73 -1.13
C LEU A 265 0.61 19.36 0.14
N TRP A 266 0.22 18.82 1.28
CA TRP A 266 0.76 19.18 2.59
C TRP A 266 1.55 18.01 3.15
N ALA A 267 2.78 18.25 3.58
CA ALA A 267 3.62 17.20 4.15
C ALA A 267 4.49 17.73 5.30
N ILE A 268 4.72 16.88 6.29
CA ILE A 268 5.61 17.18 7.42
C ILE A 268 6.95 16.49 7.13
N PHE A 269 8.01 17.28 7.12
CA PHE A 269 9.38 16.82 6.90
C PHE A 269 10.20 16.95 8.18
N THR A 270 11.21 16.10 8.33
CA THR A 270 12.26 16.22 9.35
C THR A 270 13.63 16.34 8.70
N ASP A 271 14.59 16.86 9.46
CA ASP A 271 16.00 16.62 9.16
C ASP A 271 16.37 15.13 9.34
N TYR A 272 17.61 14.78 9.00
CA TYR A 272 18.08 13.39 9.06
C TYR A 272 18.10 12.83 10.49
N GLU A 273 18.32 13.69 11.49
CA GLU A 273 18.35 13.30 12.90
C GLU A 273 16.93 13.20 13.51
N GLY A 274 15.92 13.75 12.85
CA GLY A 274 14.54 13.77 13.34
C GLY A 274 14.30 14.77 14.48
N GLN A 275 15.23 15.69 14.72
CA GLN A 275 15.16 16.64 15.84
C GLN A 275 14.36 17.89 15.48
N ARG A 276 14.37 18.28 14.21
CA ARG A 276 13.65 19.45 13.70
C ARG A 276 12.65 19.04 12.65
N SER A 277 11.52 19.73 12.63
CA SER A 277 10.44 19.49 11.67
C SER A 277 10.07 20.77 10.92
N ALA A 278 9.62 20.60 9.68
CA ALA A 278 9.09 21.68 8.85
C ALA A 278 7.81 21.20 8.14
N ILE A 279 6.92 22.15 7.84
CA ILE A 279 5.74 21.90 7.01
C ILE A 279 6.06 22.36 5.59
N TYR A 280 5.85 21.47 4.64
CA TYR A 280 5.93 21.72 3.21
C TYR A 280 4.52 21.80 2.64
N VAL A 281 4.24 22.86 1.88
CA VAL A 281 2.98 23.05 1.16
C VAL A 281 3.30 23.38 -0.28
N GLU A 282 2.68 22.67 -1.21
CA GLU A 282 2.89 22.86 -2.64
C GLU A 282 1.56 22.85 -3.40
N GLY A 283 1.39 23.81 -4.31
CA GLY A 283 0.23 23.92 -5.17
C GLY A 283 0.29 22.96 -6.35
N GLY A 284 -0.85 22.43 -6.76
CA GLY A 284 -0.95 21.41 -7.80
C GLY A 284 -0.48 21.89 -9.18
N GLN A 285 -0.62 23.19 -9.47
CA GLN A 285 -0.18 23.76 -10.75
C GLN A 285 1.34 23.74 -10.97
N THR A 286 2.16 23.63 -9.91
CA THR A 286 3.62 23.68 -10.03
C THR A 286 4.26 22.30 -10.23
N ILE A 287 3.64 21.23 -9.73
CA ILE A 287 4.22 19.88 -9.72
C ILE A 287 3.31 18.82 -10.38
N LEU A 288 1.99 19.04 -10.39
CA LEU A 288 1.01 18.02 -10.79
C LEU A 288 0.49 18.20 -12.23
N ASP A 289 0.79 19.32 -12.88
CA ASP A 289 0.48 19.61 -14.29
C ASP A 289 1.64 19.21 -15.23
#